data_AF-A0A2N3T0M0-F1
#
_entry.id   AF-A0A2N3T0M0-F1
#
_cell.length_a   1.000
_cell.length_b   1.000
_cell.length_c   1.000
_cell.angle_alpha   90.00
_cell.angle_beta   90.00
_cell.angle_gamma   90.00
#
_symmetry.space_group_name_H-M   'P 1'
#
loop_
_entity.id
_entity.type
_entity.pdbx_description
1 polymer ?
#
loop_
_entity_poly.entity_id
_entity_poly.type
_entity_poly.pdbx_seq_one_letter_code
_entity_poly.pdbx_strand_id
1 'polypeptide(L)' 'MKLNKNVILKYEVGDTVFTKINPSISLIVKRYIDGIYYCGFQNDPDRWELGLTARALIGS' A
#
# COMPACT_ATOMS: atom_id res chain seq x y z
N MET A 1 1.22 -11.85 24.62
CA MET A 1 0.92 -12.70 23.44
C MET A 1 1.87 -12.32 22.32
N LYS A 2 2.87 -13.15 22.00
CA LYS A 2 3.67 -12.99 20.77
C LYS A 2 2.88 -13.65 19.63
N LEU A 3 2.20 -12.85 18.83
CA LEU A 3 1.62 -13.33 17.58
C LEU A 3 2.77 -13.55 16.59
N ASN A 4 3.31 -14.76 16.56
CA ASN A 4 4.11 -15.23 15.44
C ASN A 4 3.15 -15.58 14.29
N LYS A 5 2.46 -14.57 13.74
CA LYS A 5 1.76 -14.73 12.47
C LYS A 5 2.79 -14.46 11.38
N ASN A 6 3.14 -15.49 10.61
CA ASN A 6 3.69 -15.29 9.28
C ASN A 6 2.58 -14.63 8.44
N VAL A 7 2.41 -13.31 8.60
CA VAL A 7 1.49 -12.54 7.77
C VAL A 7 2.20 -12.38 6.44
N ILE A 8 1.81 -13.20 5.47
CA ILE A 8 2.25 -13.02 4.09
C ILE A 8 1.58 -11.74 3.60
N LEU A 9 2.36 -10.67 3.50
CA LEU A 9 1.90 -9.42 2.92
C LEU A 9 1.72 -9.59 1.41
N LYS A 10 0.73 -8.90 0.86
CA LYS A 10 0.47 -8.91 -0.58
C LYS A 10 1.45 -8.00 -1.33
N TYR A 11 1.91 -6.95 -0.67
CA TYR A 11 2.84 -5.95 -1.18
C TYR A 11 3.86 -5.62 -0.11
N GLU A 12 5.08 -5.29 -0.52
CA GLU A 12 6.18 -4.91 0.35
C GLU A 12 6.42 -3.39 0.32
N VAL A 13 7.15 -2.88 1.30
CA VAL A 13 7.54 -1.45 1.32
C VAL A 13 8.46 -1.17 0.13
N GLY A 14 8.13 -0.13 -0.64
CA GLY A 14 8.81 0.21 -1.89
C GLY A 14 8.06 -0.24 -3.14
N ASP A 15 7.11 -1.15 -3.03
CA ASP A 15 6.31 -1.61 -4.18
C ASP A 15 5.51 -0.46 -4.79
N THR A 16 5.48 -0.46 -6.13
CA THR A 16 4.58 0.41 -6.89
C THR A 16 3.23 -0.29 -7.05
N VAL A 17 2.18 0.36 -6.59
CA VAL A 17 0.80 -0.13 -6.64
C VAL A 17 -0.12 0.94 -7.21
N PHE A 18 -1.23 0.51 -7.78
CA PHE A 18 -2.23 1.38 -8.40
C PHE A 18 -3.56 1.21 -7.69
N THR A 19 -4.36 2.27 -7.67
CA THR A 19 -5.72 2.16 -7.12
C THR A 19 -6.60 1.37 -8.09
N LYS A 20 -7.44 0.48 -7.56
CA LYS A 20 -8.34 -0.32 -8.39
C LYS A 20 -9.43 0.51 -9.08
N ILE A 21 -9.87 1.58 -8.43
CA ILE A 21 -10.89 2.49 -8.95
C ILE A 21 -10.36 3.40 -10.06
N ASN A 22 -9.09 3.80 -9.97
CA ASN A 22 -8.42 4.59 -10.99
C ASN A 22 -6.95 4.16 -11.13
N PRO A 23 -6.64 3.27 -12.08
CA PRO A 23 -5.28 2.77 -12.28
C PRO A 23 -4.27 3.84 -12.70
N SER A 24 -4.70 5.04 -13.11
CA SER A 24 -3.79 6.16 -13.39
C SER A 24 -3.14 6.74 -12.13
N ILE A 25 -3.66 6.42 -10.94
CA ILE A 25 -3.07 6.84 -9.67
C ILE A 25 -2.00 5.81 -9.26
N SER A 26 -0.73 6.17 -9.47
CA SER A 26 0.43 5.40 -9.02
C SER A 26 0.86 5.79 -7.61
N LEU A 27 1.02 4.79 -6.76
CA LEU A 27 1.37 4.93 -5.35
C LEU A 27 2.55 4.03 -4.99
N ILE A 28 3.34 4.44 -4.01
CA ILE A 28 4.44 3.67 -3.44
C ILE A 28 4.07 3.22 -2.03
N VAL A 29 4.15 1.93 -1.74
CA VAL A 29 3.92 1.40 -0.39
C VAL A 29 5.00 1.91 0.56
N LYS A 30 4.60 2.58 1.64
CA LYS A 30 5.51 3.11 2.67
C LYS A 30 5.53 2.26 3.93
N ARG A 31 4.38 1.68 4.31
CA ARG A 31 4.22 0.83 5.49
C ARG A 31 2.91 0.05 5.44
N TYR A 32 2.86 -1.03 6.21
CA TYR A 32 1.65 -1.81 6.45
C TYR A 32 1.39 -1.90 7.96
N ILE A 33 0.24 -1.42 8.41
CA ILE A 33 -0.16 -1.41 9.82
C ILE A 33 -1.62 -1.85 9.90
N ASP A 34 -1.91 -2.82 10.78
CA ASP A 34 -3.27 -3.28 11.11
C ASP A 34 -4.18 -3.59 9.89
N GLY A 35 -3.64 -4.17 8.82
CA GLY A 35 -4.43 -4.51 7.63
C GLY A 35 -4.42 -3.46 6.52
N ILE A 36 -3.79 -2.30 6.75
CA ILE A 36 -3.84 -1.12 5.89
C ILE A 36 -2.46 -0.84 5.32
N TYR A 37 -2.39 -0.69 4.00
CA TYR A 37 -1.23 -0.16 3.30
C TYR A 37 -1.32 1.36 3.28
N TYR A 38 -0.30 2.01 3.82
CA TYR A 38 -0.13 3.45 3.68
C TYR A 38 0.80 3.69 2.50
N CYS A 39 0.27 4.41 1.51
CA CYS A 39 0.97 4.64 0.26
C CYS A 39 1.12 6.13 -0.01
N GLY A 40 2.31 6.53 -0.48
CA GLY A 40 2.57 7.89 -0.97
C GLY A 40 2.34 7.97 -2.48
N PHE A 41 2.02 9.16 -2.99
CA PHE A 41 1.89 9.36 -4.43
C PHE A 41 3.28 9.38 -5.10
N GLN A 42 3.47 8.60 -6.16
CA GLN A 42 4.77 8.52 -6.83
C GLN A 42 5.20 9.87 -7.44
N ASN A 43 4.24 10.61 -7.99
CA ASN A 43 4.49 11.89 -8.68
C ASN A 43 4.41 13.12 -7.76
N ASP A 44 4.00 12.93 -6.50
CA ASP A 44 3.77 14.03 -5.57
C ASP A 44 4.03 13.55 -4.13
N PRO A 45 5.31 13.34 -3.76
CA PRO A 45 5.69 12.69 -2.51
C PRO A 45 5.35 13.50 -1.25
N ASP A 46 5.16 14.82 -1.39
CA ASP A 46 4.76 15.72 -0.29
C ASP A 46 3.26 15.66 0.02
N ARG A 47 2.46 15.03 -0.85
CA ARG A 47 1.04 14.83 -0.62
C ARG A 47 0.81 13.82 0.50
N TRP A 48 -0.22 14.04 1.30
CA TRP A 48 -0.62 13.12 2.35
C TRP A 48 -0.81 11.68 1.83
N GLU A 49 -0.33 10.73 2.63
CA GLU A 49 -0.45 9.29 2.35
C GLU A 49 -1.92 8.84 2.32
N LEU A 50 -2.20 7.83 1.50
CA LEU A 50 -3.49 7.15 1.47
C LEU A 50 -3.42 5.83 2.25
N GLY A 51 -4.39 5.61 3.15
CA GLY A 51 -4.61 4.32 3.79
C GLY A 51 -5.58 3.47 2.96
N LEU A 52 -5.09 2.35 2.42
CA LEU A 52 -5.87 1.48 1.54
C LEU A 52 -5.76 0.01 1.96
N THR A 53 -6.84 -0.74 1.81
CA THR A 53 -6.80 -2.20 2.01
C THR A 53 -6.20 -2.90 0.78
N ALA A 54 -5.71 -4.13 0.96
CA ALA A 54 -5.19 -4.96 -0.14
C ALA A 54 -6.16 -5.13 -1.32
N ARG A 55 -7.48 -5.00 -1.09
CA ARG A 55 -8.53 -5.16 -2.11
C ARG A 55 -8.70 -3.91 -2.98
N ALA A 56 -8.29 -2.75 -2.47
CA ALA A 56 -8.35 -1.46 -3.17
C ALA A 56 -7.12 -1.22 -4.06
N LEU A 57 -6.08 -2.07 -3.93
CA LEU A 57 -4.83 -1.97 -4.66
C LEU A 57 -4.70 -3.08 -5.70
N ILE A 58 -4.04 -2.72 -6.80
CA ILE A 58 -3.54 -3.63 -7.83
C ILE A 58 -2.05 -3.35 -7.98
N GLY A 59 -1.23 -4.38 -7.95
CA GLY A 59 0.23 -4.28 -8.11
C GLY A 59 0.67 -5.40 -9.02
N SER A 60 1.81 -5.20 -9.69
CA SER A 60 2.40 -6.22 -10.55
C SER A 60 3.10 -7.31 -9.77
#